data_AF-A0A833D3R8-F1
#
_entry.id   AF-A0A833D3R8-F1
#
_cell.length_a   1.000
_cell.length_b   1.000
_cell.length_c   1.000
_cell.angle_alpha   90.00
_cell.angle_beta   90.00
_cell.angle_gamma   90.00
#
_symmetry.space_group_name_H-M   'P 1'
#
loop_
_entity.id
_entity.type
_entity.pdbx_description
1 polymer ?
#
loop_
_entity_poly.entity_id
_entity_poly.type
_entity_poly.pdbx_seq_one_letter_code
_entity_poly.pdbx_strand_id
1 'polypeptide(L)'
;MIIVCPQCDRRYLTNDVDFKETGRHVRCSGCGHEWFHASVMESDDAEPLYVDVDPKHSLEKIQQKKSRKSLWALFLLMLILAGIYSERSRIYEAFPQAAKIFQLMGFEKKTGHEVLVIENLTPLYLEDDPQKDVVVMGDVCNLGEETHQIPQLTIQVKGPCREAPWLTRLLNRSKDENASCVL
;
A
#
# COMPACT_ATOMS: atom_id res chain seq x y z
N MET A 1 -22.10 24.04 35.51
CA MET A 1 -22.01 22.56 35.56
C MET A 1 -21.17 21.96 34.42
N ILE A 2 -20.90 20.66 34.43
CA ILE A 2 -20.25 19.93 33.31
C ILE A 2 -21.25 18.93 32.73
N ILE A 3 -21.44 18.97 31.40
CA ILE A 3 -22.22 17.97 30.66
C ILE A 3 -21.32 17.11 29.79
N VAL A 4 -21.68 15.84 29.58
CA VAL A 4 -20.90 14.87 28.80
C VAL A 4 -21.73 14.32 27.65
N CYS A 5 -21.15 14.30 26.45
CA CYS A 5 -21.80 13.71 25.29
C CYS A 5 -21.81 12.17 25.41
N PRO A 6 -22.97 11.50 25.36
CA PRO A 6 -23.07 10.04 25.52
C PRO A 6 -22.50 9.25 24.34
N GLN A 7 -22.26 9.90 23.20
CA GLN A 7 -21.79 9.24 21.97
C GLN A 7 -20.26 9.25 21.82
N CYS A 8 -19.56 10.22 22.42
CA CYS A 8 -18.12 10.41 22.19
C CYS A 8 -17.33 10.85 23.44
N ASP A 9 -17.96 10.83 24.62
CA ASP A 9 -17.37 11.17 25.92
C ASP A 9 -16.72 12.56 26.04
N ARG A 10 -17.00 13.46 25.09
CA ARG A 10 -16.53 14.85 25.15
C ARG A 10 -17.25 15.62 26.25
N ARG A 11 -16.49 16.34 27.07
CA ARG A 11 -16.97 17.12 28.22
C ARG A 11 -17.05 18.60 27.87
N TYR A 12 -18.11 19.27 28.32
CA TYR A 12 -18.33 20.70 28.11
C TYR A 12 -18.57 21.37 29.45
N LEU A 13 -17.83 22.44 29.72
CA LEU A 13 -18.11 23.34 30.84
C LEU A 13 -19.23 24.29 30.42
N THR A 14 -20.30 24.35 31.19
CA THR A 14 -21.47 25.18 30.90
C THR A 14 -21.89 26.01 32.11
N ASN A 15 -22.58 27.11 31.86
CA ASN A 15 -23.19 27.91 32.93
C ASN A 15 -24.57 27.35 33.27
N ASP A 16 -24.91 27.36 34.56
CA ASP A 16 -26.19 26.80 35.02
C ASP A 16 -27.38 27.64 34.54
N VAL A 17 -27.17 28.93 34.30
CA VAL A 17 -28.17 29.88 33.75
C VAL A 17 -28.61 29.53 32.32
N ASP A 18 -27.77 28.82 31.55
CA ASP A 18 -28.09 28.44 30.16
C ASP A 18 -29.15 27.32 30.08
N PHE A 19 -29.39 26.64 31.20
CA PHE A 19 -30.33 25.54 31.33
C PHE A 19 -31.48 25.96 32.24
N LYS A 20 -32.54 26.50 31.61
CA LYS A 20 -33.80 26.86 32.31
C LYS A 20 -34.44 25.63 32.95
N GLU A 21 -35.38 25.87 33.87
CA GLU A 21 -36.12 24.91 34.71
C GLU A 21 -36.68 23.68 33.97
N THR A 22 -36.99 23.79 32.68
CA THR A 22 -37.52 22.69 31.86
C THR A 22 -36.46 21.82 31.19
N GLY A 23 -35.16 22.06 31.39
CA GLY A 23 -34.10 21.43 30.60
C GLY A 23 -34.02 21.92 29.14
N ARG A 24 -33.05 21.42 28.37
CA ARG A 24 -32.81 21.83 26.97
C ARG A 24 -32.19 20.71 26.12
N HIS A 25 -32.56 20.65 24.84
CA HIS A 25 -31.82 19.88 23.83
C HIS A 25 -30.48 20.55 23.50
N VAL A 26 -29.40 19.77 23.56
CA VAL A 26 -28.04 20.20 23.29
C VAL A 26 -27.42 19.35 22.19
N ARG A 27 -26.54 19.96 21.38
CA ARG A 27 -25.81 19.31 20.30
C ARG A 27 -24.31 19.26 20.62
N CYS A 28 -23.70 18.09 20.46
CA CYS A 28 -22.25 17.92 20.59
C CYS A 28 -21.52 18.59 19.43
N SER A 29 -20.57 19.49 19.69
CA SER A 29 -19.72 20.09 18.64
C SER A 29 -18.67 19.13 18.08
N GLY A 30 -18.41 18.01 18.76
CA GLY A 30 -17.45 16.99 18.32
C GLY A 30 -18.01 15.96 17.35
N CYS A 31 -19.20 15.43 17.61
CA CYS A 31 -19.79 14.35 16.81
C CYS A 31 -21.18 14.68 16.25
N GLY A 32 -21.73 15.85 16.57
CA GLY A 32 -23.06 16.28 16.11
C GLY A 32 -24.25 15.62 16.83
N HIS A 33 -24.02 14.68 17.75
CA HIS A 33 -25.09 14.01 18.49
C HIS A 33 -25.91 15.00 19.34
N GLU A 34 -27.23 14.91 19.25
CA GLU A 34 -28.18 15.71 20.02
C GLU A 34 -28.84 14.89 21.12
N TRP A 35 -28.91 15.45 22.33
CA TRP A 35 -29.60 14.84 23.45
C TRP A 35 -30.27 15.89 24.32
N PHE A 36 -31.22 15.47 25.16
CA PHE A 36 -31.90 16.33 26.11
C PHE A 36 -31.19 16.31 27.47
N HIS A 37 -30.92 17.48 28.04
CA HIS A 37 -30.33 17.63 29.37
C HIS A 37 -31.34 18.30 30.32
N ALA A 38 -31.78 17.57 31.34
CA ALA A 38 -32.69 18.07 32.37
C ALA A 38 -31.94 18.84 33.45
N SER A 39 -32.42 20.03 33.81
CA SER A 39 -31.99 20.74 35.01
C SER A 39 -32.69 20.14 36.22
N VAL A 40 -31.96 19.70 37.23
CA VAL A 40 -32.56 19.28 38.51
C VAL A 40 -32.70 20.53 39.36
N MET A 41 -33.94 20.94 39.65
CA MET A 41 -34.19 21.89 40.73
C MET A 41 -34.21 21.09 42.04
N GLU A 42 -33.28 21.38 42.95
CA GLU A 42 -33.51 21.13 44.37
C GLU A 42 -34.59 22.13 44.81
N SER A 43 -35.80 21.63 45.02
CA SER A 43 -36.84 22.37 45.74
C SER A 43 -36.49 22.37 47.23
N ASP A 44 -36.24 23.54 47.79
CA ASP A 44 -35.85 23.77 49.21
C ASP A 44 -36.94 23.41 50.25
N ASP A 45 -38.07 22.81 49.86
CA ASP A 45 -39.22 22.54 50.76
C ASP A 45 -39.47 21.04 51.06
N ALA A 46 -38.50 20.16 50.85
CA ALA A 46 -38.62 18.74 51.20
C ALA A 46 -37.88 18.40 52.51
N GLU A 47 -38.64 18.19 53.58
CA GLU A 47 -38.16 17.59 54.83
C GLU A 47 -37.50 16.23 54.50
N PRO A 48 -36.21 16.01 54.84
CA PRO A 48 -35.49 14.83 54.37
C PRO A 48 -36.00 13.57 55.09
N LEU A 49 -36.78 12.76 54.39
CA LEU A 49 -36.94 11.35 54.74
C LEU A 49 -35.58 10.67 54.54
N TYR A 50 -34.90 10.40 55.64
CA TYR A 50 -33.67 9.64 55.66
C TYR A 50 -33.95 8.21 55.17
N VAL A 51 -33.58 7.93 53.92
CA VAL A 51 -33.50 6.56 53.42
C VAL A 51 -32.09 6.07 53.77
N ASP A 52 -32.00 5.11 54.69
CA ASP A 52 -30.78 4.35 54.93
C ASP A 52 -30.44 3.54 53.67
N VAL A 53 -29.70 4.17 52.75
CA VAL A 53 -29.06 3.46 51.65
C VAL A 53 -27.87 2.71 52.24
N ASP A 54 -28.05 1.41 52.48
CA ASP A 54 -26.95 0.51 52.80
C ASP A 54 -25.87 0.65 51.70
N PRO A 55 -24.66 1.15 52.01
CA PRO A 55 -23.65 1.48 50.98
C PRO A 55 -23.09 0.25 50.27
N LYS A 56 -23.53 -0.96 50.62
CA LYS A 56 -22.88 -2.19 50.22
C LYS A 56 -23.27 -2.71 48.84
N HIS A 57 -24.21 -2.07 48.13
CA HIS A 57 -24.67 -2.56 46.83
C HIS A 57 -24.41 -1.65 45.62
N SER A 58 -23.71 -0.52 45.78
CA SER A 58 -23.63 0.52 44.73
C SER A 58 -22.24 0.75 44.14
N LEU A 59 -21.28 -0.15 44.39
CA LEU A 59 -19.99 -0.18 43.69
C LEU A 59 -19.92 -1.35 42.72
N GLU A 60 -20.96 -1.56 41.92
CA GLU A 60 -20.77 -2.33 40.69
C GLU A 60 -19.97 -1.43 39.74
N LYS A 61 -18.64 -1.47 39.92
CA LYS A 61 -17.68 -0.84 39.02
C LYS A 61 -18.10 -1.21 37.61
N ILE A 62 -18.48 -0.22 36.79
CA ILE A 62 -18.45 -0.34 35.34
C ILE A 62 -16.98 -0.54 34.97
N GLN A 63 -16.46 -1.75 35.19
CA GLN A 63 -15.20 -2.19 34.63
C GLN A 63 -15.46 -2.26 33.14
N GLN A 64 -15.09 -1.21 32.42
CA GLN A 64 -14.84 -1.29 30.99
C GLN A 64 -13.78 -2.37 30.79
N LYS A 65 -14.26 -3.61 30.64
CA LYS A 65 -13.45 -4.80 30.44
C LYS A 65 -12.94 -4.65 29.01
N LYS A 66 -11.81 -3.94 28.85
CA LYS A 66 -11.11 -3.82 27.57
C LYS A 66 -10.78 -5.24 27.14
N SER A 67 -11.65 -5.76 26.28
CA SER A 67 -11.73 -7.17 25.96
C SER A 67 -10.38 -7.60 25.41
N ARG A 68 -9.79 -8.66 25.97
CA ARG A 68 -8.59 -9.31 25.40
C ARG A 68 -8.77 -9.61 23.90
N LYS A 69 -10.02 -9.75 23.42
CA LYS A 69 -10.34 -9.92 21.99
C LYS A 69 -9.93 -8.72 21.13
N SER A 70 -9.91 -7.49 21.66
CA SER A 70 -9.45 -6.29 20.94
C SER A 70 -7.92 -6.28 20.77
N LEU A 71 -7.16 -6.77 21.76
CA LEU A 71 -5.71 -6.96 21.63
C LEU A 71 -5.38 -8.07 20.64
N TRP A 72 -6.12 -9.19 20.67
CA TRP A 72 -5.97 -10.26 19.69
C TRP A 72 -6.35 -9.83 18.28
N ALA A 73 -7.38 -8.99 18.11
CA ALA A 73 -7.74 -8.44 16.81
C ALA A 73 -6.64 -7.54 16.25
N LEU A 74 -6.03 -6.69 17.08
CA LEU A 74 -4.95 -5.80 16.65
C LEU A 74 -3.66 -6.58 16.35
N PHE A 75 -3.37 -7.64 17.12
CA PHE A 75 -2.28 -8.56 16.85
C PHE A 75 -2.49 -9.35 15.55
N LEU A 76 -3.70 -9.87 15.32
CA LEU A 76 -4.07 -10.52 14.05
C LEU A 76 -3.95 -9.57 12.86
N LEU A 77 -4.42 -8.33 13.00
CA LEU A 77 -4.26 -7.30 11.99
C LEU A 77 -2.78 -7.03 11.69
N MET A 78 -1.95 -6.92 12.73
CA MET A 78 -0.51 -6.71 12.56
C MET A 78 0.16 -7.92 11.90
N LEU A 79 -0.23 -9.15 12.24
CA LEU A 79 0.28 -10.36 11.58
C LEU A 79 -0.14 -10.43 10.11
N ILE A 80 -1.37 -10.03 9.78
CA ILE A 80 -1.85 -9.93 8.38
C ILE A 80 -1.01 -8.91 7.63
N LEU A 81 -0.82 -7.71 8.19
CA LEU A 81 0.01 -6.67 7.59
C LEU A 81 1.48 -7.09 7.46
N ALA A 82 2.02 -7.81 8.44
CA ALA A 82 3.37 -8.36 8.42
C ALA A 82 3.52 -9.48 7.38
N GLY A 83 2.52 -10.34 7.20
CA GLY A 83 2.48 -11.35 6.15
C GLY A 83 2.43 -10.72 4.75
N ILE A 84 1.58 -9.71 4.55
CA ILE A 84 1.52 -8.91 3.32
C ILE A 84 2.87 -8.21 3.05
N TYR A 85 3.55 -7.75 4.10
CA TYR A 85 4.88 -7.15 3.99
C TYR A 85 5.99 -8.18 3.69
N SER A 86 5.95 -9.36 4.31
CA SER A 86 6.99 -10.39 4.17
C SER A 86 6.92 -11.09 2.81
N GLU A 87 5.72 -11.22 2.25
CA GLU A 87 5.48 -11.91 0.97
C GLU A 87 5.26 -10.93 -0.20
N ARG A 88 5.90 -9.76 -0.15
CA ARG A 88 5.76 -8.69 -1.15
C ARG A 88 5.97 -9.14 -2.60
N SER A 89 6.79 -10.17 -2.82
CA SER A 89 7.10 -10.72 -4.14
C SER A 89 6.01 -11.66 -4.69
N ARG A 90 5.23 -12.37 -3.85
CA ARG A 90 4.17 -13.28 -4.34
C ARG A 90 2.81 -12.64 -4.56
N ILE A 91 2.58 -11.40 -4.09
CA ILE A 91 1.29 -10.71 -4.29
C ILE A 91 0.97 -10.58 -5.80
N TYR A 92 2.00 -10.47 -6.65
CA TYR A 92 1.85 -10.35 -8.10
C TYR A 92 1.28 -11.61 -8.76
N GLU A 93 1.59 -12.80 -8.25
CA GLU A 93 1.13 -14.06 -8.85
C GLU A 93 -0.31 -14.41 -8.43
N ALA A 94 -0.74 -13.96 -7.24
CA ALA A 94 -2.06 -14.27 -6.69
C ALA A 94 -3.21 -13.43 -7.29
N PHE A 95 -2.92 -12.23 -7.81
CA PHE A 95 -3.95 -11.31 -8.32
C PHE A 95 -3.60 -10.76 -9.71
N PRO A 96 -3.60 -11.60 -10.77
CA PRO A 96 -3.25 -11.16 -12.13
C PRO A 96 -4.13 -10.01 -12.63
N GLN A 97 -5.40 -9.97 -12.23
CA GLN A 97 -6.35 -8.92 -12.58
C GLN A 97 -6.02 -7.53 -12.02
N ALA A 98 -5.19 -7.45 -10.97
CA ALA A 98 -4.78 -6.19 -10.37
C ALA A 98 -3.46 -5.64 -10.94
N ALA A 99 -2.80 -6.35 -11.88
CA ALA A 99 -1.49 -5.99 -12.43
C ALA A 99 -1.42 -4.53 -12.94
N LYS A 100 -2.48 -4.03 -13.58
CA LYS A 100 -2.55 -2.67 -14.11
C LYS A 100 -2.58 -1.59 -13.01
N ILE A 101 -3.19 -1.89 -11.86
CA ILE A 101 -3.24 -0.98 -10.71
C ILE A 101 -1.85 -0.92 -10.05
N PHE A 102 -1.18 -2.06 -9.93
CA PHE A 102 0.19 -2.11 -9.40
C PHE A 102 1.17 -1.33 -10.28
N GLN A 103 1.10 -1.49 -11.61
CA GLN A 103 1.91 -0.71 -12.55
C GLN A 103 1.71 0.81 -12.37
N LEU A 104 0.46 1.28 -12.29
CA LEU A 104 0.17 2.71 -12.07
C LEU A 104 0.69 3.25 -10.73
N MET A 105 0.80 2.39 -9.72
CA MET A 105 1.38 2.73 -8.43
C MET A 105 2.92 2.67 -8.41
N GLY A 106 3.58 2.46 -9.57
CA GLY A 106 5.04 2.40 -9.69
C GLY A 106 5.64 1.06 -9.28
N PHE A 107 4.81 0.03 -9.11
CA PHE A 107 5.24 -1.34 -8.89
C PHE A 107 5.35 -2.05 -10.24
N GLU A 108 6.37 -1.68 -11.01
CA GLU A 108 6.66 -2.34 -12.28
C GLU A 108 7.41 -3.65 -12.02
N LYS A 109 6.87 -4.77 -12.54
CA LYS A 109 7.62 -6.03 -12.56
C LYS A 109 8.74 -5.86 -13.59
N LYS A 110 9.99 -5.86 -13.12
CA LYS A 110 11.14 -5.93 -14.02
C LYS A 110 10.98 -7.16 -14.90
N THR A 111 10.93 -6.96 -16.22
CA THR A 111 10.73 -8.05 -17.18
C THR A 111 12.05 -8.72 -17.52
N GLY A 112 12.02 -9.90 -18.15
CA GLY A 112 13.21 -10.72 -18.39
C GLY A 112 14.39 -9.99 -19.05
N HIS A 113 14.16 -8.94 -19.84
CA HIS A 113 15.22 -8.13 -20.47
C HIS A 113 15.93 -7.17 -19.51
N GLU A 114 15.30 -6.82 -18.38
CA GLU A 114 15.89 -5.98 -17.32
C GLU A 114 16.57 -6.80 -16.23
N VAL A 115 16.34 -8.12 -16.24
CA VAL A 115 16.79 -9.06 -15.21
C VAL A 115 17.91 -9.98 -15.73
N LEU A 116 17.76 -10.51 -16.94
CA LEU A 116 18.82 -11.27 -17.60
C LEU A 116 19.73 -10.31 -18.39
N VAL A 117 20.98 -10.21 -17.96
CA VAL A 117 21.99 -9.34 -18.58
C VAL A 117 23.06 -10.21 -19.22
N ILE A 118 23.53 -9.81 -20.41
CA ILE A 118 24.65 -10.46 -21.10
C ILE A 118 25.92 -9.66 -20.80
N GLU A 119 26.89 -10.29 -20.18
CA GLU A 119 28.20 -9.70 -19.83
C GLU A 119 29.35 -10.43 -20.54
N ASN A 120 30.55 -9.84 -20.49
CA ASN A 120 31.80 -10.44 -21.00
C ASN A 120 31.75 -10.87 -22.48
N LEU A 121 31.06 -10.10 -23.33
CA LEU A 121 30.99 -10.36 -24.76
C LEU A 121 32.37 -10.28 -25.41
N THR A 122 32.88 -11.43 -25.84
CA THR A 122 34.18 -11.56 -26.50
C THR A 122 33.98 -12.24 -27.85
N PRO A 123 34.40 -11.61 -28.97
CA PRO A 123 34.39 -12.26 -30.27
C PRO A 123 35.51 -13.31 -30.31
N LEU A 124 35.15 -14.55 -30.59
CA LEU A 124 36.07 -15.63 -30.90
C LEU A 124 36.04 -15.86 -32.41
N TYR A 125 37.19 -15.67 -33.05
CA TYR A 125 37.40 -16.00 -34.44
C TYR A 125 37.88 -17.44 -34.50
N LEU A 126 37.11 -18.34 -35.12
CA LEU A 126 37.57 -19.71 -35.37
C LEU A 126 38.61 -19.66 -36.49
N GLU A 127 39.82 -20.14 -36.21
CA GLU A 127 40.89 -20.25 -37.20
C GLU A 127 40.61 -21.44 -38.11
N ASP A 128 39.98 -21.15 -39.25
CA ASP A 128 40.03 -21.92 -40.50
C ASP A 128 39.51 -21.09 -41.71
N ASP A 129 38.72 -20.03 -41.47
CA ASP A 129 38.39 -18.99 -42.46
C ASP A 129 37.97 -17.68 -41.75
N PRO A 130 38.87 -16.68 -41.62
CA PRO A 130 38.63 -15.44 -40.85
C PRO A 130 37.50 -14.55 -41.41
N GLN A 131 36.86 -14.95 -42.52
CA GLN A 131 35.77 -14.21 -43.15
C GLN A 131 34.37 -14.79 -42.95
N LYS A 132 34.22 -15.97 -42.32
CA LYS A 132 32.91 -16.67 -42.33
C LYS A 132 32.25 -16.87 -40.98
N ASP A 133 32.99 -17.26 -39.95
CA ASP A 133 32.37 -17.67 -38.69
C ASP A 133 32.82 -16.76 -37.53
N VAL A 134 31.93 -15.85 -37.12
CA VAL A 134 32.08 -15.04 -35.91
C VAL A 134 31.34 -15.75 -34.78
N VAL A 135 32.10 -16.31 -33.84
CA VAL A 135 31.52 -16.88 -32.62
C VAL A 135 31.53 -15.79 -31.55
N VAL A 136 30.37 -15.48 -30.98
CA VAL A 136 30.26 -14.53 -29.87
C VAL A 136 30.11 -15.33 -28.58
N MET A 137 31.08 -15.21 -27.69
CA MET A 137 31.00 -15.79 -26.35
C MET A 137 30.65 -14.72 -25.33
N GLY A 138 29.82 -15.06 -24.35
CA GLY A 138 29.46 -14.18 -23.25
C GLY A 138 28.71 -14.94 -22.17
N ASP A 139 28.53 -14.31 -21.03
CA ASP A 139 27.85 -14.88 -19.87
C ASP A 139 26.44 -14.32 -19.78
N VAL A 140 25.45 -15.19 -19.53
CA VAL A 140 24.07 -14.76 -19.23
C VAL A 140 23.90 -14.76 -17.72
N CYS A 141 23.84 -13.57 -17.14
CA CYS A 141 23.72 -13.35 -15.71
C CYS A 141 22.26 -13.02 -15.33
N ASN A 142 21.74 -13.68 -14.30
CA ASN A 142 20.45 -13.33 -13.70
C ASN A 142 20.67 -12.38 -12.53
N LEU A 143 20.27 -11.12 -12.68
CA LEU A 143 20.37 -10.09 -11.63
C LEU A 143 19.13 -10.04 -10.72
N GLY A 144 18.17 -10.95 -10.91
CA GLY A 144 16.92 -11.03 -10.17
C GLY A 144 16.95 -12.08 -9.06
N GLU A 145 15.95 -12.01 -8.18
CA GLU A 145 15.76 -12.98 -7.08
C GLU A 145 15.08 -14.27 -7.54
N GLU A 146 14.34 -14.22 -8.65
CA GLU A 146 13.62 -15.36 -9.23
C GLU A 146 14.44 -16.06 -10.31
N THR A 147 14.30 -17.39 -10.44
CA THR A 147 14.90 -18.15 -11.54
C THR A 147 14.13 -17.89 -12.84
N HIS A 148 14.78 -17.26 -13.81
CA HIS A 148 14.20 -17.03 -15.14
C HIS A 148 14.72 -18.04 -16.17
N GLN A 149 13.84 -18.50 -17.06
CA GLN A 149 14.25 -19.29 -18.23
C GLN A 149 14.94 -18.37 -19.25
N ILE A 150 16.03 -18.86 -19.84
CA ILE A 150 16.73 -18.15 -20.91
C ILE A 150 15.81 -18.15 -22.16
N PRO A 151 15.43 -16.97 -22.68
CA PRO A 151 14.57 -16.89 -23.85
C PRO A 151 15.33 -17.26 -25.13
N GLN A 152 14.61 -17.41 -26.25
CA GLN A 152 15.28 -17.52 -27.55
C GLN A 152 16.04 -16.22 -27.85
N LEU A 153 17.35 -16.35 -28.06
CA LEU A 153 18.23 -15.23 -28.37
C LEU A 153 18.33 -15.09 -29.89
N THR A 154 18.19 -13.86 -30.39
CA THR A 154 18.42 -13.52 -31.80
C THR A 154 19.59 -12.56 -31.88
N ILE A 155 20.59 -12.90 -32.67
CA ILE A 155 21.74 -12.03 -32.94
C ILE A 155 21.42 -11.22 -34.20
N GLN A 156 21.55 -9.90 -34.12
CA GLN A 156 21.49 -9.01 -35.27
C GLN A 156 22.82 -8.29 -35.40
N VAL A 157 23.49 -8.49 -36.52
CA VAL A 157 24.70 -7.73 -36.85
C VAL A 157 24.27 -6.40 -37.44
N LYS A 158 24.72 -5.30 -36.82
CA LYS A 158 24.46 -3.94 -37.31
C LYS A 158 25.78 -3.28 -37.68
N GLY A 159 25.76 -2.56 -38.79
CA GLY A 159 26.90 -1.78 -39.26
C GLY A 159 26.47 -0.44 -39.85
N PRO A 160 27.42 0.44 -40.19
CA PRO A 160 27.12 1.73 -40.79
C PRO A 160 26.40 1.54 -42.14
N CYS A 161 25.23 2.16 -42.30
CA CYS A 161 24.45 2.05 -43.53
C CYS A 161 25.21 2.59 -44.76
N ARG A 162 26.14 3.53 -44.58
CA ARG A 162 26.92 4.16 -45.67
C ARG A 162 27.72 3.14 -46.48
N GLU A 163 28.22 2.10 -45.82
CA GLU A 163 29.05 1.06 -46.43
C GLU A 163 28.21 -0.12 -46.95
N ALA A 164 26.90 -0.12 -46.70
CA ALA A 164 26.01 -1.22 -47.08
C ALA A 164 25.61 -1.16 -48.58
N PRO A 165 25.41 -2.34 -49.22
CA PRO A 165 24.86 -2.44 -50.56
C PRO A 165 23.53 -1.68 -50.70
N TRP A 166 23.23 -1.18 -51.91
CA TRP A 166 22.04 -0.37 -52.16
C TRP A 166 20.73 -1.09 -51.78
N LEU A 167 20.66 -2.41 -51.98
CA LEU A 167 19.50 -3.21 -51.62
C LEU A 167 19.29 -3.26 -50.10
N THR A 168 20.37 -3.43 -49.33
CA THR A 168 20.35 -3.42 -47.86
C THR A 168 19.87 -2.07 -47.32
N ARG A 169 20.32 -0.95 -47.92
CA ARG A 169 19.85 0.40 -47.58
C ARG A 169 18.36 0.59 -47.89
N LEU A 170 17.89 0.07 -49.03
CA LEU A 170 16.49 0.15 -49.44
C LEU A 170 15.58 -0.68 -48.52
N LEU A 171 16.00 -1.88 -48.15
CA LEU A 171 15.27 -2.77 -47.24
C LEU A 171 15.23 -2.23 -45.80
N ASN A 172 16.32 -1.63 -45.30
CA ASN A 172 16.34 -0.95 -44.01
C ASN A 172 15.64 0.43 -44.03
N ARG A 173 15.17 0.88 -45.21
CA ARG A 173 14.46 2.15 -45.43
C ARG A 173 15.15 3.39 -44.83
N SER A 174 16.46 3.33 -44.61
CA SER A 174 17.23 4.41 -44.02
C SER A 174 17.73 5.36 -45.11
N LYS A 175 17.40 6.65 -44.98
CA LYS A 175 18.02 7.74 -45.76
C LYS A 175 19.10 8.49 -44.97
N ASP A 176 19.33 8.11 -43.72
CA ASP A 176 20.26 8.78 -42.82
C ASP A 176 21.65 8.13 -42.93
N GLU A 177 22.67 8.95 -43.21
CA GLU A 177 24.06 8.52 -43.35
C GLU A 177 24.66 8.05 -42.03
N ASN A 178 24.10 8.47 -40.89
CA ASN A 178 24.53 8.07 -39.55
C ASN A 178 23.72 6.88 -38.98
N ALA A 179 22.77 6.33 -39.74
CA ALA A 179 22.00 5.18 -39.28
C ALA A 179 22.81 3.89 -39.31
N SER A 180 22.46 2.98 -38.39
CA SER A 180 22.93 1.60 -38.40
C SER A 180 21.95 0.71 -39.16
N CYS A 181 22.46 -0.06 -40.13
CA CYS A 181 21.71 -1.02 -40.93
C CYS A 181 21.94 -2.43 -40.39
N VAL A 182 20.91 -3.27 -40.41
CA VAL A 182 21.09 -4.72 -40.21
C VAL A 182 21.74 -5.29 -41.48
N LEU A 183 22.87 -5.99 -41.32
CA LEU A 183 23.69 -6.58 -42.39
C LEU A 183 23.31 -8.04 -42.66
#